data_AF-G2TIJ1-F1
#
_entry.id   AF-G2TIJ1-F1
#
_cell.length_a   1.000
_cell.length_b   1.000
_cell.length_c   1.000
_cell.angle_alpha   90.00
_cell.angle_beta   90.00
_cell.angle_gamma   90.00
#
_symmetry.space_group_name_H-M   'P 1'
#
loop_
_entity.id
_entity.type
_entity.pdbx_description
1 polymer ?
#
loop_
_entity_poly.entity_id
_entity_poly.type
_entity_poly.pdbx_seq_one_letter_code
_entity_poly.pdbx_strand_id
1 'polypeptide(L)'
;MNFFEKITGSDMTKAIKSFEARAKVLPAEYQTAWNEIKNNLWVYGDFTGRNLMPILESALELLEVASADGQSITFQAGVFHT
;
A
#
# COMPACT_ATOMS: atom_id res chain seq x y z
N MET A 1 14.02 -0.05 13.59
CA MET A 1 14.25 -1.50 13.41
C MET A 1 15.59 -1.87 14.01
N ASN A 2 15.70 -3.06 14.63
CA ASN A 2 17.00 -3.62 15.03
C ASN A 2 17.50 -4.70 14.04
N PHE A 3 18.77 -5.11 14.15
CA PHE A 3 19.40 -6.03 13.20
C PHE A 3 18.70 -7.40 13.11
N PHE A 4 18.28 -7.95 14.25
CA PHE A 4 17.61 -9.26 14.31
C PHE A 4 16.25 -9.25 13.60
N GLU A 5 15.50 -8.16 13.70
CA GLU A 5 14.24 -8.01 12.97
C GLU A 5 14.45 -8.04 11.46
N LYS A 6 15.53 -7.43 10.97
CA LYS A 6 15.87 -7.41 9.54
C LYS A 6 16.26 -8.80 9.03
N ILE A 7 17.01 -9.57 9.82
CA ILE A 7 17.39 -10.95 9.45
C ILE A 7 16.18 -11.88 9.46
N THR A 8 15.30 -11.75 10.46
CA THR A 8 14.11 -12.61 10.59
C THR A 8 12.95 -12.20 9.66
N GLY A 9 12.99 -10.98 9.09
CA GLY A 9 11.88 -10.43 8.31
C GLY A 9 10.71 -9.93 9.17
N SER A 10 10.84 -9.94 10.50
CA SER A 10 9.82 -9.45 11.43
C SER A 10 9.51 -7.97 11.22
N ASP A 11 10.52 -7.21 10.77
CA ASP A 11 10.37 -5.80 10.38
C ASP A 11 9.30 -5.62 9.28
N MET A 12 9.32 -6.48 8.25
CA MET A 12 8.36 -6.45 7.16
C MET A 12 6.95 -6.76 7.63
N THR A 13 6.81 -7.83 8.42
CA THR A 13 5.50 -8.25 8.94
C THR A 13 4.87 -7.15 9.81
N LYS A 14 5.67 -6.46 10.64
CA LYS A 14 5.18 -5.35 11.46
C LYS A 14 4.72 -4.18 10.60
N ALA A 15 5.49 -3.83 9.57
CA ALA A 15 5.19 -2.70 8.73
C ALA A 15 3.94 -2.94 7.85
N ILE A 16 3.80 -4.13 7.24
CA ILE A 16 2.56 -4.50 6.53
C ILE A 16 1.36 -4.46 7.47
N LYS A 17 1.45 -5.01 8.68
CA LYS A 17 0.36 -4.93 9.68
C LYS A 17 -0.02 -3.49 10.01
N SER A 18 0.96 -2.60 10.09
CA SER A 18 0.73 -1.17 10.32
C SER A 18 -0.03 -0.53 9.16
N PHE A 19 0.33 -0.87 7.91
CA PHE A 19 -0.37 -0.37 6.73
C PHE A 19 -1.80 -0.89 6.65
N GLU A 20 -2.04 -2.18 6.91
CA GLU A 20 -3.40 -2.74 6.91
C GLU A 20 -4.28 -2.09 8.00
N ALA A 21 -3.72 -1.78 9.17
CA ALA A 21 -4.46 -1.12 10.24
C ALA A 21 -4.90 0.30 9.83
N ARG A 22 -4.01 1.05 9.17
CA ARG A 22 -4.29 2.39 8.62
C ARG A 22 -5.29 2.34 7.47
N ALA A 23 -5.09 1.46 6.50
CA ALA A 23 -6.02 1.33 5.37
C ALA A 23 -7.43 0.92 5.82
N LYS A 24 -7.56 0.08 6.85
CA LYS A 24 -8.86 -0.41 7.35
C LYS A 24 -9.78 0.70 7.90
N VAL A 25 -9.23 1.84 8.32
CA VAL A 25 -10.04 2.96 8.82
C VAL A 25 -10.52 3.90 7.70
N LEU A 26 -10.04 3.74 6.47
CA LEU A 26 -10.46 4.53 5.32
C LEU A 26 -11.85 4.10 4.81
N PRO A 27 -12.56 4.94 4.03
CA PRO A 27 -13.79 4.55 3.36
C PRO A 27 -13.59 3.35 2.41
N ALA A 28 -14.67 2.63 2.11
CA ALA A 28 -14.60 1.37 1.36
C ALA A 28 -13.96 1.49 -0.05
N GLU A 29 -14.16 2.62 -0.74
CA GLU A 29 -13.52 2.87 -2.04
C GLU A 29 -11.98 2.95 -1.92
N TYR A 30 -11.49 3.60 -0.88
CA TYR A 30 -10.06 3.76 -0.59
C TYR A 30 -9.42 2.44 -0.14
N GLN A 31 -10.16 1.62 0.62
CA GLN A 31 -9.74 0.26 0.96
C GLN A 31 -9.59 -0.61 -0.30
N THR A 32 -10.48 -0.45 -1.26
CA THR A 32 -10.44 -1.17 -2.54
C THR A 32 -9.23 -0.72 -3.37
N ALA A 33 -9.04 0.59 -3.51
CA ALA A 33 -7.87 1.16 -4.18
C ALA A 33 -6.55 0.72 -3.54
N TRP A 34 -6.48 0.68 -2.21
CA TRP A 34 -5.32 0.16 -1.47
C TRP A 34 -4.98 -1.29 -1.83
N ASN A 35 -6.01 -2.16 -1.91
CA ASN A 35 -5.80 -3.55 -2.29
C ASN A 35 -5.31 -3.70 -3.73
N GLU A 36 -5.84 -2.90 -4.66
CA GLU A 36 -5.38 -2.90 -6.05
C GLU A 36 -3.92 -2.42 -6.17
N ILE A 37 -3.56 -1.34 -5.49
CA ILE A 37 -2.18 -0.82 -5.44
C ILE A 37 -1.23 -1.91 -4.94
N LYS A 38 -1.54 -2.57 -3.82
CA LYS A 38 -0.72 -3.67 -3.30
C LYS A 38 -0.57 -4.79 -4.34
N ASN A 39 -1.67 -5.24 -4.93
CA ASN A 39 -1.65 -6.33 -5.92
C ASN A 39 -0.80 -5.98 -7.14
N ASN A 40 -0.90 -4.74 -7.63
CA ASN A 40 -0.16 -4.27 -8.79
C ASN A 40 1.34 -4.05 -8.47
N LEU A 41 1.67 -3.70 -7.23
CA LEU A 41 3.06 -3.48 -6.82
C LEU A 41 3.79 -4.75 -6.42
N TRP A 42 3.07 -5.77 -5.95
CA TRP A 42 3.68 -7.01 -5.45
C TRP A 42 4.57 -7.72 -6.47
N VAL A 43 4.22 -7.62 -7.76
CA VAL A 43 5.00 -8.20 -8.87
C VAL A 43 6.37 -7.54 -9.07
N TYR A 44 6.57 -6.34 -8.51
CA TYR A 44 7.83 -5.59 -8.57
C TYR A 44 8.65 -5.71 -7.28
N GLY A 45 8.26 -6.59 -6.35
CA GLY A 45 8.99 -6.86 -5.13
C GLY A 45 10.34 -7.53 -5.40
N ASP A 46 11.39 -7.08 -4.73
CA ASP A 46 12.65 -7.82 -4.68
C ASP A 46 12.52 -9.07 -3.78
N PHE A 47 13.58 -9.88 -3.71
CA PHE A 47 13.59 -11.10 -2.89
C PHE A 47 13.19 -10.86 -1.42
N THR A 48 13.37 -9.65 -0.92
CA THR A 48 13.00 -9.27 0.44
C THR A 48 11.67 -8.53 0.53
N GLY A 49 11.21 -7.87 -0.54
CA GLY A 49 10.04 -7.00 -0.55
C GLY A 49 10.25 -5.61 0.09
N ARG A 50 11.44 -5.34 0.64
CA ARG A 50 11.76 -4.05 1.32
C ARG A 50 11.74 -2.88 0.37
N ASN A 51 12.01 -3.09 -0.91
CA ASN A 51 11.93 -2.06 -1.93
C ASN A 51 10.51 -1.48 -2.08
N LEU A 52 9.48 -2.29 -1.81
CA LEU A 52 8.08 -1.85 -1.89
C LEU A 52 7.64 -1.04 -0.68
N MET A 53 8.27 -1.23 0.47
CA MET A 53 7.84 -0.62 1.74
C MET A 53 7.67 0.90 1.68
N PRO A 54 8.67 1.69 1.22
CA PRO A 54 8.50 3.14 1.13
C PRO A 54 7.50 3.58 0.04
N ILE A 55 7.31 2.77 -1.00
CA ILE A 55 6.33 3.05 -2.07
C ILE A 55 4.91 2.83 -1.54
N LEU A 56 4.70 1.73 -0.81
CA LEU A 56 3.44 1.40 -0.15
C LEU A 56 3.08 2.41 0.93
N GLU A 57 4.06 2.87 1.72
CA GLU A 57 3.89 3.94 2.70
C GLU A 57 3.42 5.24 2.04
N SER A 58 4.13 5.70 1.01
CA SER A 58 3.79 6.93 0.28
C SER A 58 2.42 6.84 -0.39
N ALA A 59 2.08 5.69 -0.98
CA ALA A 59 0.78 5.48 -1.61
C ALA A 59 -0.37 5.52 -0.59
N LEU A 60 -0.16 4.93 0.59
CA LEU A 60 -1.16 4.95 1.65
C LEU A 60 -1.35 6.36 2.25
N GLU A 61 -0.27 7.11 2.44
CA GLU A 61 -0.35 8.53 2.85
C GLU A 61 -1.16 9.36 1.85
N LEU A 62 -0.96 9.13 0.54
CA LEU A 62 -1.74 9.81 -0.49
C LEU A 62 -3.23 9.49 -0.40
N LEU A 63 -3.59 8.22 -0.16
CA LEU A 63 -4.98 7.81 0.04
C LEU A 63 -5.60 8.44 1.29
N GLU A 64 -4.83 8.54 2.38
CA GLU A 64 -5.29 9.20 3.62
C GLU A 64 -5.57 10.69 3.41
N VAL A 65 -4.65 11.40 2.72
CA VAL A 65 -4.84 12.82 2.39
C VAL A 65 -6.04 13.02 1.47
N ALA A 66 -6.15 12.25 0.38
CA ALA A 66 -7.28 12.34 -0.54
C ALA A 66 -8.63 12.03 0.14
N SER A 67 -8.65 11.03 1.04
CA SER A 67 -9.82 10.72 1.84
C SER A 67 -10.19 11.85 2.80
N ALA A 68 -9.21 12.51 3.41
CA ALA A 68 -9.44 13.66 4.28
C ALA A 68 -9.99 14.87 3.52
N ASP A 69 -9.55 15.06 2.28
CA ASP A 69 -10.02 16.11 1.37
C ASP A 69 -11.37 15.79 0.71
N GLY A 70 -11.95 14.60 0.96
CA GLY A 70 -13.23 14.18 0.40
C GLY A 70 -13.20 13.96 -1.12
N GLN A 71 -12.03 13.68 -1.70
CA GLN A 71 -11.91 13.37 -3.10
C GLN A 71 -12.58 12.01 -3.39
N SER A 72 -13.11 11.81 -4.59
CA SER A 72 -13.60 10.49 -5.01
C SER A 72 -12.50 9.74 -5.74
N ILE A 73 -12.46 8.42 -5.59
CA ILE A 73 -11.52 7.60 -6.35
C ILE A 73 -12.05 7.44 -7.78
N THR A 74 -11.49 8.19 -8.73
CA THR A 74 -11.73 7.92 -10.15
C THR A 74 -10.76 6.85 -10.62
N PHE A 75 -11.21 5.60 -10.60
CA PHE A 75 -10.46 4.49 -11.16
C PHE A 75 -10.56 4.51 -12.69
N GLN A 76 -9.44 4.77 -13.37
CA GLN A 76 -9.31 4.45 -14.79
C GLN A 76 -8.55 3.12 -14.94
N ALA A 77 -9.29 2.01 -14.97
CA ALA A 77 -8.80 0.81 -15.64
C ALA A 77 -8.55 1.20 -17.09
N GLY A 78 -7.30 1.08 -17.55
CA GLY A 78 -6.89 1.50 -18.88
C GLY A 78 -7.85 1.01 -19.97
N VAL A 79 -8.59 1.95 -20.56
CA VAL A 79 -9.24 1.76 -21.86
C VAL A 79 -8.13 1.87 -22.90
N PHE A 80 -7.38 0.78 -23.07
CA PHE A 80 -6.70 0.51 -24.34
C PHE A 80 -7.66 -0.33 -25.19
N HIS A 81 -8.61 0.34 -25.84
CA HIS A 81 -9.27 -0.20 -27.01
C HIS A 81 -8.27 -0.09 -28.17
N THR A 82 -7.73 -1.22 -28.60
CA THR A 82 -7.30 -1.41 -30.00
C THR A 82 -8.48 -1.88 -30.82
#